data_AF-A0A5C5WQC2-F1
#
_entry.id   AF-A0A5C5WQC2-F1
#
_cell.length_a   1.000
_cell.length_b   1.000
_cell.length_c   1.000
_cell.angle_alpha   90.00
_cell.angle_beta   90.00
_cell.angle_gamma   90.00
#
_symmetry.space_group_name_H-M   'P 1'
#
loop_
_entity.id
_entity.type
_entity.pdbx_description
1 polymer ?
#
loop_
_entity_poly.entity_id
_entity_poly.type
_entity_poly.pdbx_seq_one_letter_code
_entity_poly.pdbx_strand_id
1 'polypeptide(L)'
;MPRHWFIKSKSGQVGPITSKQLLQLASEGRVQPGTGISGDGETWVKAESVNGLKFGDNEVRRWHVKTKDGDAGPFTEAKLKQLVDAGRIKPNVLISHNQIKWIKAFEHGPLGFPSRPEPHAIAPKPKSPTRRPYDGVIAGEYRKRFGRCGQVFTDKRIDVHVYHANELRPVTTVVTSGLSQYALPTGRGVISSRRELVLYVEEFHEAHAELLRCLSRAIVSDSTTWGYGTAIANREPARPIFKKSCLDHFLMMVPNIVSDFAIRNSVQIEGDPLHMVWVFPITIAERLYVESRGIQSFCGLLDQNQSKLTLDPRRECYAQETMVSA
;
A
#
# COMPACT_ATOMS: atom_id res chain seq x y z
N MET A 1 17.19 49.86 13.20
CA MET A 1 16.02 48.96 13.37
C MET A 1 15.60 48.96 14.83
N PRO A 2 14.29 48.97 15.15
CA PRO A 2 13.76 48.72 16.49
C PRO A 2 14.39 47.48 17.14
N ARG A 3 14.61 47.52 18.46
CA ARG A 3 15.15 46.36 19.19
C ARG A 3 14.12 45.23 19.28
N HIS A 4 12.83 45.58 19.29
CA HIS A 4 11.72 44.66 19.41
C HIS A 4 10.62 44.99 18.40
N TRP A 5 9.83 43.98 18.07
CA TRP A 5 8.75 44.03 17.08
C TRP A 5 7.53 43.26 17.58
N PHE A 6 6.37 43.66 17.09
CA PHE A 6 5.10 42.97 17.24
C PHE A 6 4.56 42.57 15.87
N ILE A 7 3.94 41.41 15.78
CA ILE A 7 3.34 40.86 14.55
C ILE A 7 1.83 40.75 14.76
N LYS A 8 1.05 41.25 13.79
CA LYS A 8 -0.41 41.14 13.78
C LYS A 8 -0.83 39.78 13.23
N SER A 9 -1.42 38.93 14.07
CA SER A 9 -1.91 37.59 13.70
C SER A 9 -3.43 37.49 13.80
N LYS A 10 -4.02 36.41 13.26
CA LYS A 10 -5.47 36.15 13.36
C LYS A 10 -5.94 35.96 14.80
N SER A 11 -5.08 35.50 15.70
CA SER A 11 -5.35 35.30 17.13
C SER A 11 -4.95 36.50 17.99
N GLY A 12 -4.64 37.65 17.38
CA GLY A 12 -4.21 38.86 18.07
C GLY A 12 -2.74 39.20 17.85
N GLN A 13 -2.18 40.02 18.73
CA GLN A 13 -0.81 40.51 18.66
C GLN A 13 0.19 39.46 19.19
N VAL A 14 1.28 39.25 18.46
CA VAL A 14 2.39 38.36 18.84
C VAL A 14 3.65 39.19 19.04
N GLY A 15 4.22 39.18 20.24
CA GLY A 15 5.46 39.90 20.58
C GLY A 15 5.48 40.36 22.05
N PRO A 16 6.55 41.06 22.47
CA PRO A 16 7.66 41.56 21.65
C PRO A 16 8.62 40.45 21.21
N ILE A 17 9.06 40.46 19.94
CA ILE A 17 10.12 39.61 19.40
C ILE A 17 11.32 40.46 18.95
N THR A 18 12.51 39.87 18.90
CA THR A 18 13.72 40.59 18.45
C THR A 18 13.75 40.78 16.93
N SER A 19 14.52 41.76 16.46
CA SER A 19 14.80 41.94 15.02
C SER A 19 15.35 40.67 14.34
N LYS A 20 16.18 39.90 15.06
CA LYS A 20 16.73 38.62 14.56
C LYS A 20 15.62 37.58 14.35
N GLN A 21 14.70 37.46 15.30
CA GLN A 21 13.56 36.55 15.18
C GLN A 21 12.60 37.00 14.07
N LEU A 22 12.37 38.30 13.91
CA LEU A 22 11.54 38.82 12.82
C LEU A 22 12.14 38.48 11.44
N LEU A 23 13.45 38.68 11.27
CA LEU A 23 14.17 38.31 10.05
C LEU A 23 14.07 36.80 9.76
N GLN A 24 14.26 35.97 10.80
CA GLN A 24 14.11 34.52 10.67
C GLN A 24 12.69 34.13 10.25
N LEU A 25 11.67 34.67 10.91
CA LEU A 25 10.26 34.39 10.58
C LEU A 25 9.86 34.86 9.18
N ALA A 26 10.39 36.00 8.71
CA ALA A 26 10.19 36.47 7.34
C ALA A 26 10.89 35.55 6.32
N SER A 27 12.11 35.10 6.62
CA SER A 27 12.84 34.17 5.76
C SER A 27 12.20 32.78 5.68
N GLU A 28 11.57 32.32 6.77
CA GLU A 28 10.81 31.07 6.87
C GLU A 28 9.39 31.16 6.28
N GLY A 29 8.98 32.34 5.77
CA GLY A 29 7.64 32.57 5.21
C GLY A 29 6.52 32.58 6.26
N ARG A 30 6.86 32.66 7.55
CA ARG A 30 5.88 32.76 8.66
C ARG A 30 5.37 34.19 8.84
N VAL A 31 6.10 35.19 8.34
CA VAL A 31 5.66 36.58 8.19
C VAL A 31 5.63 36.88 6.69
N GLN A 32 4.47 37.28 6.19
CA GLN A 32 4.25 37.55 4.77
C GLN A 32 4.46 39.05 4.48
N PRO A 33 4.76 39.46 3.22
CA PRO A 33 4.96 40.86 2.85
C PRO A 33 3.84 41.80 3.33
N GLY A 34 2.59 41.35 3.23
CA GLY A 34 1.40 42.10 3.68
C GLY A 34 1.09 42.00 5.18
N THR A 35 1.85 41.24 5.97
CA THR A 35 1.62 41.11 7.42
C THR A 35 1.91 42.44 8.12
N GLY A 36 1.00 42.89 8.99
CA GLY A 36 1.20 44.09 9.80
C GLY A 36 2.23 43.84 10.91
N ILE A 37 3.25 44.68 10.99
CA ILE A 37 4.27 44.68 12.04
C ILE A 37 4.40 46.06 12.67
N SER A 38 4.81 46.11 13.93
CA SER A 38 4.93 47.34 14.70
C SER A 38 6.17 47.31 15.60
N GLY A 39 6.88 48.43 15.72
CA GLY A 39 8.06 48.56 16.59
C GLY A 39 7.71 49.06 18.01
N ASP A 40 6.55 49.68 18.17
CA ASP A 40 6.05 50.33 19.38
C ASP A 40 4.76 49.67 19.92
N GLY A 41 4.12 48.79 19.15
CA GLY A 41 2.84 48.16 19.47
C GLY A 41 1.62 49.00 19.05
N GLU A 42 1.83 50.23 18.60
CA GLU A 42 0.78 51.22 18.32
C GLU A 42 0.72 51.56 16.82
N THR A 43 1.88 51.79 16.19
CA THR A 43 2.02 52.13 14.78
C THR A 43 2.28 50.88 13.96
N TRP A 44 1.37 50.54 13.05
CA TRP A 44 1.44 49.32 12.25
C TRP A 44 1.81 49.63 10.80
N VAL A 45 2.88 49.01 10.32
CA VAL A 45 3.33 49.07 8.93
C VAL A 45 3.29 47.67 8.32
N LYS A 46 3.22 47.58 6.99
CA LYS A 46 3.36 46.29 6.32
C LYS A 46 4.81 45.81 6.42
N ALA A 47 5.01 44.51 6.56
CA ALA A 47 6.34 43.92 6.66
C ALA A 47 7.21 44.27 5.43
N GLU A 48 6.64 44.30 4.22
CA GLU A 48 7.34 44.68 2.99
C GLU A 48 7.92 46.10 3.00
N SER A 49 7.37 46.99 3.82
CA SER A 49 7.79 48.39 3.91
C SER A 49 9.02 48.58 4.82
N VAL A 50 9.49 47.54 5.51
CA VAL A 50 10.66 47.61 6.40
C VAL A 50 11.91 47.15 5.66
N ASN A 51 12.82 48.10 5.42
CA ASN A 51 14.11 47.85 4.78
C ASN A 51 14.91 46.79 5.53
N GLY A 52 15.38 45.76 4.81
CA GLY A 52 16.22 44.69 5.35
C GLY A 52 15.49 43.39 5.69
N LEU A 53 14.16 43.36 5.66
CA LEU A 53 13.41 42.10 5.72
C LEU A 53 13.50 41.38 4.37
N LYS A 54 14.24 40.27 4.38
CA LYS A 54 14.24 39.31 3.26
C LYS A 54 13.11 38.33 3.52
N PHE A 55 12.02 38.51 2.80
CA PHE A 55 11.03 37.47 2.65
C PHE A 55 11.69 36.38 1.82
N GLY A 56 11.67 35.13 2.27
CA GLY A 56 12.16 34.03 1.43
C GLY A 56 11.47 34.14 0.07
N ASP A 57 12.20 33.93 -1.04
CA ASP A 57 11.67 33.91 -2.41
C ASP A 57 10.54 32.89 -2.51
N ASN A 58 9.37 33.35 -2.12
CA ASN A 58 8.10 32.69 -2.18
C ASN A 58 7.21 33.71 -2.90
N GLU A 59 7.50 33.92 -4.19
CA GLU A 59 6.43 33.60 -5.14
C GLU A 59 5.98 32.20 -4.73
N VAL A 60 5.01 32.10 -3.82
CA VAL A 60 4.47 30.82 -3.38
C VAL A 60 3.94 30.22 -4.67
N ARG A 61 4.72 29.34 -5.31
CA ARG A 61 4.27 28.65 -6.51
C ARG A 61 2.97 27.98 -6.11
N ARG A 62 1.87 28.53 -6.64
CA ARG A 62 0.51 28.15 -6.27
C ARG A 62 0.13 27.02 -7.18
N TRP A 63 0.23 25.83 -6.63
CA TRP A 63 0.05 24.61 -7.37
C TRP A 63 -1.41 24.18 -7.33
N HIS A 64 -1.93 23.81 -8.49
CA HIS A 64 -3.23 23.20 -8.67
C HIS A 64 -3.02 21.71 -8.95
N VAL A 65 -3.95 20.89 -8.50
CA VAL A 65 -3.94 19.43 -8.62
C VAL A 65 -5.17 19.03 -9.40
N LYS A 66 -4.99 18.31 -10.51
CA LYS A 66 -6.10 17.85 -11.34
C LYS A 66 -6.86 16.73 -10.61
N THR A 67 -8.14 16.94 -10.33
CA THR A 67 -9.01 15.93 -9.70
C THR A 67 -10.17 15.56 -10.63
N LYS A 68 -11.00 14.59 -10.21
CA LYS A 68 -12.18 14.17 -10.99
C LYS A 68 -13.27 15.24 -10.99
N ASP A 69 -13.34 16.05 -9.94
CA ASP A 69 -14.36 17.08 -9.71
C ASP A 69 -13.88 18.48 -10.13
N GLY A 70 -12.79 18.56 -10.89
CA GLY A 70 -12.13 19.80 -11.30
C GLY A 70 -10.75 20.00 -10.67
N ASP A 71 -10.16 21.17 -10.87
CA ASP A 71 -8.83 21.49 -10.36
C ASP A 71 -8.90 21.92 -8.89
N ALA A 72 -8.14 21.23 -8.02
CA ALA A 72 -8.06 21.54 -6.60
C ALA A 72 -6.84 22.41 -6.30
N GLY A 73 -7.03 23.47 -5.52
CA GLY A 73 -5.96 24.41 -5.14
C GLY A 73 -6.46 25.85 -5.07
N PRO A 74 -5.56 26.84 -5.04
CA PRO A 74 -4.10 26.70 -5.05
C PRO A 74 -3.53 26.21 -3.72
N PHE A 75 -2.56 25.29 -3.79
CA PHE A 75 -1.80 24.79 -2.65
C PHE A 75 -0.38 25.34 -2.64
N THR A 76 0.19 25.43 -1.44
CA THR A 76 1.64 25.63 -1.27
C THR A 76 2.38 24.32 -1.57
N GLU A 77 3.65 24.39 -1.95
CA GLU A 77 4.47 23.20 -2.18
C GLU A 77 4.55 22.31 -0.93
N ALA A 78 4.68 22.90 0.26
CA ALA A 78 4.63 22.18 1.54
C ALA A 78 3.30 21.45 1.74
N LYS A 79 2.17 22.07 1.36
CA LYS A 79 0.85 21.43 1.45
C LYS A 79 0.71 20.30 0.43
N LEU A 80 1.25 20.46 -0.78
CA LEU A 80 1.32 19.34 -1.73
C LEU A 80 2.14 18.19 -1.17
N LYS A 81 3.31 18.46 -0.58
CA LYS A 81 4.12 17.41 0.02
C LYS A 81 3.36 16.67 1.11
N GLN A 82 2.64 17.36 1.99
CA GLN A 82 1.76 16.71 2.98
C GLN A 82 0.68 15.84 2.33
N LEU A 83 0.09 16.27 1.22
CA LEU A 83 -0.91 15.49 0.50
C LEU A 83 -0.31 14.27 -0.21
N VAL A 84 0.93 14.37 -0.69
CA VAL A 84 1.72 13.25 -1.24
C VAL A 84 2.08 12.25 -0.13
N ASP A 85 2.62 12.73 0.98
CA ASP A 85 2.98 11.91 2.16
C ASP A 85 1.75 11.18 2.73
N ALA A 86 0.58 11.82 2.68
CA ALA A 86 -0.71 11.25 3.08
C ALA A 86 -1.35 10.35 2.01
N GLY A 87 -0.69 10.11 0.87
CA GLY A 87 -1.17 9.26 -0.22
C GLY A 87 -2.35 9.83 -1.01
N ARG A 88 -2.72 11.11 -0.80
CA ARG A 88 -3.84 11.79 -1.46
C ARG A 88 -3.50 12.31 -2.86
N ILE A 89 -2.22 12.51 -3.15
CA ILE A 89 -1.71 12.83 -4.50
C ILE A 89 -0.79 11.68 -4.93
N LYS A 90 -1.18 10.95 -5.98
CA LYS A 90 -0.41 9.84 -6.55
C LYS A 90 0.63 10.34 -7.55
N PRO A 91 1.69 9.56 -7.87
CA PRO A 91 2.76 9.96 -8.79
C PRO A 91 2.27 10.52 -10.14
N ASN A 92 1.25 9.90 -10.73
CA ASN A 92 0.74 10.25 -12.05
C ASN A 92 -0.33 11.35 -12.03
N VAL A 93 -0.70 11.89 -10.86
CA VAL A 93 -1.66 13.00 -10.78
C VAL A 93 -1.03 14.24 -11.40
N LEU A 94 -1.80 14.95 -12.23
CA LEU A 94 -1.31 16.18 -12.87
C LEU A 94 -1.35 17.33 -11.88
N ILE A 95 -0.25 18.09 -11.84
CA ILE A 95 -0.15 19.32 -11.06
C ILE A 95 0.32 20.47 -11.96
N SER A 96 -0.07 21.69 -11.62
CA SER A 96 0.32 22.88 -12.38
C SER A 96 0.47 24.11 -11.49
N HIS A 97 1.57 24.84 -11.64
CA HIS A 97 1.77 26.11 -10.94
C HIS A 97 1.17 27.32 -11.68
N ASN A 98 0.71 27.14 -12.93
CA ASN A 98 0.18 28.21 -13.78
C ASN A 98 -1.12 27.84 -14.52
N GLN A 99 -1.67 26.65 -14.28
CA GLN A 99 -2.86 26.06 -14.94
C GLN A 99 -2.78 25.91 -16.47
N ILE A 100 -1.70 26.35 -17.10
CA ILE A 100 -1.45 26.22 -18.55
C ILE A 100 -0.64 24.96 -18.82
N LYS A 101 0.44 24.75 -18.06
CA LYS A 101 1.34 23.60 -18.21
C LYS A 101 1.13 22.64 -17.05
N TRP A 102 0.70 21.43 -17.38
CA TRP A 102 0.45 20.36 -16.42
C TRP A 102 1.58 19.34 -16.50
N ILE A 103 2.16 19.01 -15.36
CA ILE A 103 3.21 17.98 -15.21
C ILE A 103 2.70 16.89 -14.28
N LYS A 104 3.25 15.68 -14.39
CA LYS A 104 2.90 14.64 -13.41
C LYS A 104 3.56 14.96 -12.09
N ALA A 105 2.90 14.68 -10.98
CA ALA A 105 3.38 15.06 -9.66
C ALA A 105 4.77 14.47 -9.36
N PHE A 106 5.08 13.26 -9.86
CA PHE A 106 6.41 12.65 -9.72
C PHE A 106 7.52 13.40 -10.45
N GLU A 107 7.19 14.19 -11.49
CA GLU A 107 8.15 14.99 -12.26
C GLU A 107 8.53 16.26 -11.49
N HIS A 108 7.79 16.63 -10.43
CA HIS A 108 8.12 17.75 -9.54
C HIS A 108 9.00 17.26 -8.38
N GLY A 109 10.32 17.31 -8.61
CA GLY A 109 11.36 16.81 -7.68
C GLY A 109 11.17 17.18 -6.19
N PRO A 110 10.77 18.43 -5.83
CA PRO A 110 10.55 18.83 -4.45
C PRO A 110 9.44 18.08 -3.69
N LEU A 111 8.49 17.44 -4.38
CA LEU A 111 7.44 16.67 -3.71
C LEU A 111 7.94 15.36 -3.14
N GLY A 112 9.15 14.94 -3.50
CA GLY A 112 9.78 13.76 -2.92
C GLY A 112 8.89 12.53 -3.05
N PHE A 113 8.26 12.35 -4.22
CA PHE A 113 7.73 11.03 -4.54
C PHE A 113 8.88 10.05 -4.39
N PRO A 114 8.69 8.89 -3.73
CA PRO A 114 9.69 7.85 -3.82
C PRO A 114 9.95 7.68 -5.31
N SER A 115 11.20 7.89 -5.72
CA SER A 115 11.64 7.69 -7.10
C SER A 115 10.94 6.43 -7.58
N ARG A 116 10.32 6.45 -8.78
CA ARG A 116 9.96 5.21 -9.52
C ARG A 116 11.01 4.20 -9.09
N PRO A 117 10.65 3.10 -8.39
CA PRO A 117 11.64 2.33 -7.67
C PRO A 117 12.80 2.16 -8.63
N GLU A 118 13.93 2.79 -8.32
CA GLU A 118 15.17 2.36 -8.95
C GLU A 118 15.10 0.84 -8.85
N PRO A 119 15.32 0.08 -9.93
CA PRO A 119 15.20 -1.36 -9.91
C PRO A 119 15.90 -1.79 -8.64
N HIS A 120 15.09 -2.14 -7.62
CA HIS A 120 15.56 -2.15 -6.23
C HIS A 120 16.83 -2.95 -6.30
N ALA A 121 17.97 -2.37 -5.87
CA ALA A 121 19.25 -3.06 -5.86
C ALA A 121 18.95 -4.52 -5.56
N ILE A 122 19.05 -5.38 -6.60
CA ILE A 122 18.26 -6.61 -6.73
C ILE A 122 18.29 -7.26 -5.36
N ALA A 123 17.16 -7.24 -4.63
CA ALA A 123 17.14 -7.85 -3.32
C ALA A 123 17.66 -9.27 -3.57
N PRO A 124 18.78 -9.66 -2.93
CA PRO A 124 19.49 -10.87 -3.34
C PRO A 124 18.47 -12.00 -3.37
N LYS A 125 18.37 -12.68 -4.52
CA LYS A 125 17.36 -13.72 -4.73
C LYS A 125 17.30 -14.60 -3.47
N PRO A 126 16.10 -14.88 -2.93
CA PRO A 126 15.98 -15.67 -1.72
C PRO A 126 16.86 -16.91 -1.81
N LYS A 127 17.81 -17.05 -0.87
CA LYS A 127 18.75 -18.19 -0.88
C LYS A 127 17.93 -19.46 -0.86
N SER A 128 18.15 -20.33 -1.85
CA SER A 128 17.43 -21.60 -1.93
C SER A 128 17.90 -22.50 -0.77
N PRO A 129 16.99 -22.97 0.10
CA PRO A 129 17.35 -23.82 1.21
C PRO A 129 17.69 -25.23 0.70
N THR A 130 18.75 -25.83 1.24
CA THR A 130 19.21 -27.19 0.91
C THR A 130 18.50 -28.28 1.70
N ARG A 131 17.76 -27.92 2.76
CA ARG A 131 16.93 -28.82 3.58
C ARG A 131 15.65 -28.11 3.99
N ARG A 132 14.59 -28.88 4.30
CA ARG A 132 13.31 -28.38 4.81
C ARG A 132 13.13 -28.73 6.31
N PRO A 133 13.91 -28.12 7.22
CA PRO A 133 13.94 -28.53 8.62
C PRO A 133 12.63 -28.24 9.38
N TYR A 134 11.81 -27.31 8.88
CA TYR A 134 10.57 -26.89 9.55
C TYR A 134 9.31 -27.64 9.12
N ASP A 135 9.40 -28.50 8.09
CA ASP A 135 8.22 -29.18 7.52
C ASP A 135 7.45 -30.00 8.56
N GLY A 136 8.15 -30.65 9.50
CA GLY A 136 7.52 -31.41 10.58
C GLY A 136 6.65 -30.56 11.51
N VAL A 137 7.15 -29.38 11.89
CA VAL A 137 6.41 -28.44 12.76
C VAL A 137 5.21 -27.86 12.02
N ILE A 138 5.41 -27.43 10.77
CA ILE A 138 4.36 -26.88 9.92
C ILE A 138 3.27 -27.92 9.66
N ALA A 139 3.64 -29.14 9.28
CA ALA A 139 2.70 -30.23 9.04
C ALA A 139 1.91 -30.60 10.31
N GLY A 140 2.54 -30.52 11.49
CA GLY A 140 1.87 -30.67 12.78
C GLY A 140 0.77 -29.62 12.99
N GLU A 141 1.07 -28.35 12.74
CA GLU A 141 0.09 -27.26 12.87
C GLU A 141 -1.00 -27.31 11.80
N TYR A 142 -0.68 -27.73 10.58
CA TYR A 142 -1.67 -27.99 9.54
C TYR A 142 -2.63 -29.09 9.97
N ARG A 143 -2.12 -30.20 10.52
CA ARG A 143 -2.97 -31.29 10.99
C ARG A 143 -3.92 -30.84 12.11
N LYS A 144 -3.44 -30.03 13.05
CA LYS A 144 -4.27 -29.48 14.14
C LYS A 144 -5.37 -28.56 13.62
N ARG A 145 -5.13 -27.79 12.55
CA ARG A 145 -6.06 -26.76 12.04
C ARG A 145 -6.99 -27.26 10.96
N PHE A 146 -6.49 -28.12 10.09
CA PHE A 146 -7.18 -28.55 8.87
C PHE A 146 -7.65 -30.00 8.95
N GLY A 147 -7.14 -30.78 9.90
CA GLY A 147 -7.42 -32.20 10.04
C GLY A 147 -6.44 -33.08 9.25
N ARG A 148 -6.89 -34.26 8.85
CA ARG A 148 -6.05 -35.21 8.11
C ARG A 148 -5.76 -34.69 6.70
N CYS A 149 -4.49 -34.71 6.31
CA CYS A 149 -4.10 -34.41 4.93
C CYS A 149 -4.61 -35.53 4.00
N GLY A 150 -5.36 -35.15 2.98
CA GLY A 150 -5.92 -36.08 2.00
C GLY A 150 -4.97 -36.37 0.85
N GLN A 151 -4.33 -35.33 0.31
CA GLN A 151 -3.44 -35.43 -0.84
C GLN A 151 -2.23 -34.51 -0.69
N VAL A 152 -1.09 -34.94 -1.23
CA VAL A 152 0.13 -34.12 -1.31
C VAL A 152 0.64 -34.16 -2.75
N PHE A 153 0.79 -32.98 -3.33
CA PHE A 153 1.39 -32.77 -4.63
C PHE A 153 2.84 -32.36 -4.39
N THR A 154 3.78 -33.28 -4.57
CA THR A 154 5.20 -33.06 -4.30
C THR A 154 5.92 -32.32 -5.42
N ASP A 155 6.82 -31.40 -5.07
CA ASP A 155 7.73 -30.66 -5.95
C ASP A 155 9.12 -30.64 -5.31
N LYS A 156 10.16 -30.31 -6.08
CA LYS A 156 11.54 -30.26 -5.55
C LYS A 156 11.70 -29.26 -4.41
N ARG A 157 10.88 -28.22 -4.36
CA ARG A 157 11.07 -27.08 -3.44
C ARG A 157 9.83 -26.75 -2.60
N ILE A 158 8.64 -26.80 -3.21
CA ILE A 158 7.40 -26.33 -2.58
C ILE A 158 6.27 -27.31 -2.90
N ASP A 159 5.92 -28.12 -1.92
CA ASP A 159 4.81 -29.06 -2.02
C ASP A 159 3.47 -28.30 -1.90
N VAL A 160 2.39 -28.93 -2.35
CA VAL A 160 1.03 -28.46 -2.08
C VAL A 160 0.24 -29.56 -1.40
N HIS A 161 -0.34 -29.24 -0.26
CA HIS A 161 -1.14 -30.15 0.55
C HIS A 161 -2.62 -29.82 0.40
N VAL A 162 -3.44 -30.85 0.36
CA VAL A 162 -4.91 -30.74 0.29
C VAL A 162 -5.50 -31.35 1.55
N TYR A 163 -6.34 -30.59 2.22
CA TYR A 163 -7.12 -31.00 3.39
C TYR A 163 -8.59 -30.84 3.05
N HIS A 164 -9.29 -31.96 2.87
CA HIS A 164 -10.71 -31.94 2.52
C HIS A 164 -11.56 -31.39 3.66
N ALA A 165 -12.69 -30.80 3.27
CA ALA A 165 -13.71 -30.37 4.23
C ALA A 165 -14.11 -31.51 5.17
N ASN A 166 -14.40 -31.17 6.42
CA ASN A 166 -14.85 -32.08 7.47
C ASN A 166 -15.77 -31.34 8.44
N GLU A 167 -16.29 -32.04 9.45
CA GLU A 167 -17.24 -31.48 10.43
C GLU A 167 -16.71 -30.24 11.16
N LEU A 168 -15.40 -30.19 11.45
CA LEU A 168 -14.77 -29.07 12.15
C LEU A 168 -14.37 -27.92 11.20
N ARG A 169 -14.29 -28.21 9.90
CA ARG A 169 -13.84 -27.27 8.87
C ARG A 169 -14.59 -27.54 7.57
N PRO A 170 -15.71 -26.84 7.31
CA PRO A 170 -16.60 -27.13 6.17
C PRO A 170 -16.06 -26.62 4.82
N VAL A 171 -14.75 -26.43 4.68
CA VAL A 171 -14.11 -25.99 3.42
C VAL A 171 -12.85 -26.80 3.13
N THR A 172 -12.65 -27.15 1.86
CA THR A 172 -11.40 -27.79 1.44
C THR A 172 -10.30 -26.73 1.39
N THR A 173 -9.17 -27.03 2.03
CA THR A 173 -8.02 -26.12 2.14
C THR A 173 -6.84 -26.66 1.34
N VAL A 174 -6.39 -25.87 0.38
CA VAL A 174 -5.21 -26.14 -0.45
C VAL A 174 -4.12 -25.19 0.00
N VAL A 175 -2.97 -25.71 0.39
CA VAL A 175 -1.93 -24.91 1.06
C VAL A 175 -0.54 -25.33 0.62
N THR A 176 0.36 -24.38 0.44
CA THR A 176 1.77 -24.68 0.12
C THR A 176 2.51 -25.20 1.35
N SER A 177 3.55 -25.99 1.15
CA SER A 177 4.51 -26.36 2.18
C SER A 177 5.92 -26.30 1.61
N GLY A 178 6.70 -25.33 2.08
CA GLY A 178 8.07 -25.11 1.61
C GLY A 178 8.34 -23.68 1.16
N LEU A 179 7.31 -22.86 0.90
CA LEU A 179 7.51 -21.45 0.54
C LEU A 179 8.15 -20.67 1.69
N SER A 180 7.78 -21.01 2.92
CA SER A 180 8.31 -20.39 4.13
C SER A 180 9.78 -20.70 4.41
N GLN A 181 10.36 -21.68 3.71
CA GLN A 181 11.78 -21.99 3.76
C GLN A 181 12.62 -20.87 3.12
N TYR A 182 12.00 -20.05 2.26
CA TYR A 182 12.63 -18.87 1.66
C TYR A 182 12.38 -17.66 2.56
N ALA A 183 13.45 -16.92 2.89
CA ALA A 183 13.32 -15.61 3.52
C ALA A 183 12.91 -14.60 2.45
N LEU A 184 11.60 -14.32 2.35
CA LEU A 184 11.06 -13.44 1.33
C LEU A 184 11.29 -11.96 1.69
N PRO A 185 11.44 -11.06 0.70
CA PRO A 185 11.54 -9.64 0.95
C PRO A 185 10.39 -9.11 1.82
N THR A 186 10.75 -8.26 2.78
CA THR A 186 9.82 -7.51 3.63
C THR A 186 9.95 -6.03 3.32
N GLY A 187 8.82 -5.37 3.02
CA GLY A 187 8.70 -3.94 2.85
C GLY A 187 7.94 -3.29 4.01
N ARG A 188 7.66 -1.99 3.92
CA ARG A 188 6.86 -1.28 4.95
C ARG A 188 5.49 -1.97 5.10
N GLY A 189 5.17 -2.39 6.32
CA GLY A 189 3.88 -3.02 6.65
C GLY A 189 3.85 -4.55 6.53
N VAL A 190 4.92 -5.18 6.03
CA VAL A 190 5.02 -6.64 5.97
C VAL A 190 5.78 -7.16 7.17
N ILE A 191 5.06 -7.83 8.07
CA ILE A 191 5.57 -8.18 9.41
C ILE A 191 6.30 -9.52 9.49
N SER A 192 6.41 -10.26 8.38
CA SER A 192 7.17 -11.51 8.34
C SER A 192 7.74 -11.82 6.95
N SER A 193 8.95 -12.35 6.92
CA SER A 193 9.60 -12.91 5.72
C SER A 193 9.12 -14.33 5.38
N ARG A 194 8.38 -14.99 6.28
CA ARG A 194 8.02 -16.41 6.21
C ARG A 194 6.55 -16.59 5.90
N ARG A 195 6.25 -17.17 4.73
CA ARG A 195 4.87 -17.23 4.22
C ARG A 195 4.56 -18.57 3.60
N GLU A 196 3.30 -18.98 3.70
CA GLU A 196 2.70 -20.04 2.90
C GLU A 196 1.42 -19.51 2.26
N LEU A 197 1.14 -19.93 1.03
CA LEU A 197 -0.08 -19.56 0.32
C LEU A 197 -1.19 -20.53 0.69
N VAL A 198 -2.40 -20.00 0.86
CA VAL A 198 -3.61 -20.79 1.11
C VAL A 198 -4.72 -20.41 0.15
N LEU A 199 -5.48 -21.40 -0.28
CA LEU A 199 -6.69 -21.28 -1.09
C LEU A 199 -7.79 -22.14 -0.47
N TYR A 200 -9.01 -21.60 -0.42
CA TYR A 200 -10.20 -22.33 0.03
C TYR A 200 -11.06 -22.66 -1.18
N VAL A 201 -11.50 -23.90 -1.30
CA VAL A 201 -12.29 -24.39 -2.44
C VAL A 201 -13.44 -25.25 -1.94
N GLU A 202 -14.56 -25.26 -2.66
CA GLU A 202 -15.65 -26.21 -2.40
C GLU A 202 -15.20 -27.62 -2.82
N GLU A 203 -14.82 -27.76 -4.10
CA GLU A 203 -14.27 -28.98 -4.68
C GLU A 203 -12.82 -28.79 -5.11
N PHE A 204 -11.97 -29.79 -4.85
CA PHE A 204 -10.59 -29.76 -5.26
C PHE A 204 -10.41 -30.19 -6.72
N HIS A 205 -9.58 -29.45 -7.45
CA HIS A 205 -9.07 -29.82 -8.76
C HIS A 205 -7.56 -29.60 -8.78
N GLU A 206 -6.82 -30.42 -9.52
CA GLU A 206 -5.35 -30.34 -9.61
C GLU A 206 -4.85 -28.96 -10.09
N ALA A 207 -5.66 -28.26 -10.89
CA ALA A 207 -5.39 -26.89 -11.32
C ALA A 207 -5.19 -25.92 -10.14
N HIS A 208 -5.82 -26.16 -8.99
CA HIS A 208 -5.62 -25.36 -7.78
C HIS A 208 -4.21 -25.56 -7.19
N ALA A 209 -3.70 -26.80 -7.20
CA ALA A 209 -2.35 -27.08 -6.75
C ALA A 209 -1.31 -26.48 -7.70
N GLU A 210 -1.52 -26.58 -9.01
CA GLU A 210 -0.63 -25.97 -10.00
C GLU A 210 -0.64 -24.44 -9.94
N LEU A 211 -1.80 -23.82 -9.67
CA LEU A 211 -1.92 -22.38 -9.44
C LEU A 211 -1.04 -21.93 -8.26
N LEU A 212 -1.14 -22.59 -7.10
CA LEU A 212 -0.31 -22.24 -5.94
C LEU A 212 1.19 -22.48 -6.19
N ARG A 213 1.56 -23.54 -6.92
CA ARG A 213 2.96 -23.77 -7.32
C ARG A 213 3.48 -22.68 -8.23
N CYS A 214 2.72 -22.30 -9.25
CA CYS A 214 3.08 -21.23 -10.18
C CYS A 214 3.31 -19.92 -9.44
N LEU A 215 2.38 -19.54 -8.54
CA LEU A 215 2.52 -18.35 -7.72
C LEU A 215 3.74 -18.43 -6.79
N SER A 216 3.97 -19.57 -6.14
CA SER A 216 5.11 -19.75 -5.25
C SER A 216 6.44 -19.62 -5.98
N ARG A 217 6.56 -20.18 -7.20
CA ARG A 217 7.75 -20.03 -8.05
C ARG A 217 7.95 -18.57 -8.47
N ALA A 218 6.87 -17.86 -8.79
CA ALA A 218 6.92 -16.43 -9.12
C ALA A 218 7.42 -15.61 -7.91
N ILE A 219 6.85 -15.83 -6.72
CA ILE A 219 7.25 -15.17 -5.47
C ILE A 219 8.73 -15.38 -5.16
N VAL A 220 9.23 -16.62 -5.27
CA VAL A 220 10.64 -16.93 -4.99
C VAL A 220 11.58 -16.32 -6.02
N SER A 221 11.13 -16.19 -7.26
CA SER A 221 11.95 -15.66 -8.36
C SER A 221 11.99 -14.13 -8.39
N ASP A 222 11.01 -13.49 -7.76
CA ASP A 222 10.83 -12.05 -7.74
C ASP A 222 11.45 -11.42 -6.47
N SER A 223 12.09 -10.26 -6.64
CA SER A 223 12.64 -9.46 -5.55
C SER A 223 11.63 -8.49 -4.93
N THR A 224 10.38 -8.46 -5.41
CA THR A 224 9.34 -7.59 -4.85
C THR A 224 8.80 -8.10 -3.52
N THR A 225 8.11 -7.21 -2.79
CA THR A 225 7.48 -7.56 -1.51
C THR A 225 6.06 -8.07 -1.75
N TRP A 226 5.83 -9.37 -1.54
CA TRP A 226 4.53 -10.02 -1.68
C TRP A 226 3.81 -10.17 -0.34
N GLY A 227 3.12 -9.11 0.13
CA GLY A 227 2.46 -9.09 1.43
C GLY A 227 0.94 -8.98 1.31
N TYR A 228 0.26 -8.85 2.46
CA TYR A 228 -1.17 -8.53 2.48
C TYR A 228 -1.43 -7.22 1.73
N GLY A 229 -2.46 -7.21 0.88
CA GLY A 229 -2.82 -6.07 0.04
C GLY A 229 -2.07 -6.00 -1.29
N THR A 230 -1.03 -6.81 -1.52
CA THR A 230 -0.37 -6.87 -2.82
C THR A 230 -1.29 -7.52 -3.85
N ALA A 231 -1.45 -6.87 -5.00
CA ALA A 231 -2.17 -7.41 -6.15
C ALA A 231 -1.21 -7.69 -7.32
N ILE A 232 -1.32 -8.87 -7.94
CA ILE A 232 -0.44 -9.31 -9.03
C ILE A 232 -1.27 -9.80 -10.21
N ALA A 233 -0.87 -9.41 -11.43
CA ALA A 233 -1.48 -9.91 -12.66
C ALA A 233 -1.15 -11.39 -12.89
N ASN A 234 -2.12 -12.14 -13.39
CA ASN A 234 -1.85 -13.47 -13.92
C ASN A 234 -1.17 -13.36 -15.28
N ARG A 235 0.17 -13.41 -15.24
CA ARG A 235 1.09 -13.14 -16.38
C ARG A 235 1.10 -11.67 -16.80
N GLU A 236 2.06 -11.33 -17.63
CA GLU A 236 2.18 -10.03 -18.28
C GLU A 236 2.15 -10.22 -19.80
N PRO A 237 1.17 -9.64 -20.54
CA PRO A 237 0.00 -8.92 -20.03
C PRO A 237 -0.97 -9.83 -19.26
N ALA A 238 -1.83 -9.24 -18.42
CA ALA A 238 -2.81 -9.96 -17.60
C ALA A 238 -3.73 -10.86 -18.45
N ARG A 239 -3.96 -12.09 -17.98
CA ARG A 239 -4.85 -13.07 -18.63
C ARG A 239 -5.78 -13.73 -17.62
N PRO A 240 -6.96 -14.19 -18.05
CA PRO A 240 -7.84 -14.97 -17.19
C PRO A 240 -7.12 -16.13 -16.49
N ILE A 241 -7.32 -16.24 -15.18
CA ILE A 241 -6.77 -17.31 -14.33
C ILE A 241 -7.45 -18.63 -14.66
N PHE A 242 -8.77 -18.58 -14.88
CA PHE A 242 -9.59 -19.74 -15.18
C PHE A 242 -10.26 -19.58 -16.56
N LYS A 243 -10.59 -20.72 -17.18
CA LYS A 243 -11.28 -20.74 -18.48
C LYS A 243 -12.65 -20.07 -18.35
N LYS A 244 -12.96 -19.15 -19.27
CA LYS A 244 -14.22 -18.37 -19.28
C LYS A 244 -14.46 -17.56 -17.99
N SER A 245 -13.40 -17.08 -17.35
CA SER A 245 -13.47 -16.20 -16.16
C SER A 245 -13.01 -14.79 -16.52
N CYS A 246 -13.54 -13.79 -15.80
CA CYS A 246 -13.05 -12.41 -15.84
C CYS A 246 -11.94 -12.15 -14.79
N LEU A 247 -11.65 -13.11 -13.91
CA LEU A 247 -10.62 -13.01 -12.88
C LEU A 247 -9.25 -13.18 -13.53
N ASP A 248 -8.43 -12.15 -13.49
CA ASP A 248 -7.14 -12.05 -14.19
C ASP A 248 -5.99 -11.56 -13.29
N HIS A 249 -6.28 -11.31 -12.01
CA HIS A 249 -5.32 -10.87 -10.99
C HIS A 249 -5.48 -11.67 -9.70
N PHE A 250 -4.48 -11.64 -8.84
CA PHE A 250 -4.47 -12.23 -7.51
C PHE A 250 -4.28 -11.14 -6.47
N LEU A 251 -5.15 -11.06 -5.47
CA LEU A 251 -4.99 -10.24 -4.28
C LEU A 251 -4.52 -11.13 -3.12
N MET A 252 -3.45 -10.72 -2.47
CA MET A 252 -2.91 -11.38 -1.29
C MET A 252 -3.66 -10.87 -0.05
N MET A 253 -4.50 -11.71 0.53
CA MET A 253 -5.37 -11.34 1.65
C MET A 253 -4.96 -12.02 2.95
N VAL A 254 -5.41 -11.42 4.06
CA VAL A 254 -5.39 -12.11 5.36
C VAL A 254 -6.42 -13.24 5.30
N PRO A 255 -6.09 -14.47 5.73
CA PRO A 255 -7.05 -15.55 5.87
C PRO A 255 -8.29 -15.11 6.66
N ASN A 256 -9.47 -15.34 6.10
CA ASN A 256 -10.73 -15.04 6.79
C ASN A 256 -11.10 -16.11 7.86
N ILE A 257 -10.42 -17.26 7.84
CA ILE A 257 -10.53 -18.24 8.92
C ILE A 257 -9.55 -17.88 10.04
N VAL A 258 -10.09 -17.60 11.22
CA VAL A 258 -9.32 -17.14 12.40
C VAL A 258 -8.20 -18.12 12.79
N SER A 259 -8.46 -19.43 12.75
CA SER A 259 -7.47 -20.44 13.13
C SER A 259 -6.25 -20.47 12.19
N ASP A 260 -6.46 -20.19 10.91
CA ASP A 260 -5.40 -20.12 9.90
C ASP A 260 -4.51 -18.91 10.14
N PHE A 261 -5.12 -17.75 10.41
CA PHE A 261 -4.39 -16.54 10.77
C PHE A 261 -3.58 -16.70 12.06
N ALA A 262 -4.10 -17.47 13.03
CA ALA A 262 -3.45 -17.75 14.30
C ALA A 262 -2.21 -18.65 14.20
N ILE A 263 -1.89 -19.25 13.05
CA ILE A 263 -0.68 -20.08 12.91
C ILE A 263 0.61 -19.31 13.21
N ARG A 264 0.60 -17.99 12.97
CA ARG A 264 1.72 -17.07 13.25
C ARG A 264 2.13 -17.04 14.72
N ASN A 265 1.21 -17.42 15.62
CA ASN A 265 1.46 -17.49 17.05
C ASN A 265 2.07 -18.84 17.46
N SER A 266 1.98 -19.86 16.59
CA SER A 266 2.37 -21.24 16.88
C SER A 266 3.66 -21.66 16.17
N VAL A 267 3.98 -21.04 15.03
CA VAL A 267 5.16 -21.39 14.22
C VAL A 267 6.04 -20.17 14.01
N GLN A 268 7.32 -20.31 14.37
CA GLN A 268 8.37 -19.37 14.04
C GLN A 268 9.49 -20.10 13.29
N ILE A 269 10.04 -19.44 12.28
CA ILE A 269 11.14 -19.94 11.45
C ILE A 269 12.24 -18.89 11.53
N GLU A 270 13.35 -19.25 12.18
CA GLU A 270 14.47 -18.31 12.43
C GLU A 270 14.02 -17.02 13.14
N GLY A 271 13.04 -17.13 14.05
CA GLY A 271 12.48 -16.00 14.80
C GLY A 271 11.35 -15.25 14.09
N ASP A 272 11.14 -15.47 12.79
CA ASP A 272 10.05 -14.86 12.04
C ASP A 272 8.78 -15.71 12.13
N PRO A 273 7.61 -15.11 12.45
CA PRO A 273 6.36 -15.85 12.57
C PRO A 273 5.87 -16.32 11.19
N LEU A 274 5.34 -17.54 11.10
CA LEU A 274 4.78 -18.06 9.85
C LEU A 274 3.46 -17.36 9.51
N HIS A 275 3.38 -16.75 8.34
CA HIS A 275 2.16 -16.11 7.84
C HIS A 275 1.47 -16.96 6.78
N MET A 276 0.17 -17.17 6.94
CA MET A 276 -0.67 -17.67 5.84
C MET A 276 -1.15 -16.48 5.01
N VAL A 277 -1.03 -16.60 3.68
CA VAL A 277 -1.49 -15.60 2.72
C VAL A 277 -2.60 -16.22 1.88
N TRP A 278 -3.82 -15.71 2.04
CA TRP A 278 -4.95 -16.15 1.26
C TRP A 278 -4.86 -15.57 -0.15
N VAL A 279 -4.77 -16.45 -1.15
CA VAL A 279 -4.77 -16.07 -2.55
C VAL A 279 -6.22 -15.86 -2.98
N PHE A 280 -6.61 -14.60 -3.21
CA PHE A 280 -7.96 -14.24 -3.64
C PHE A 280 -7.95 -13.74 -5.10
N PRO A 281 -8.43 -14.54 -6.07
CA PRO A 281 -8.53 -14.08 -7.46
C PRO A 281 -9.48 -12.90 -7.59
N ILE A 282 -9.05 -11.86 -8.32
CA ILE A 282 -9.75 -10.61 -8.57
C ILE A 282 -9.68 -10.22 -10.04
N THR A 283 -10.55 -9.30 -10.46
CA THR A 283 -10.47 -8.66 -11.78
C THR A 283 -9.51 -7.47 -11.78
N ILE A 284 -9.10 -7.02 -12.96
CA ILE A 284 -8.37 -5.76 -13.13
C ILE A 284 -9.12 -4.56 -12.55
N ALA A 285 -10.45 -4.50 -12.68
CA ALA A 285 -11.26 -3.41 -12.14
C ALA A 285 -11.23 -3.40 -10.61
N GLU A 286 -11.30 -4.58 -9.98
CA GLU A 286 -11.15 -4.72 -8.52
C GLU A 286 -9.74 -4.38 -8.06
N ARG A 287 -8.70 -4.76 -8.82
CA ARG A 287 -7.32 -4.35 -8.54
C ARG A 287 -7.19 -2.82 -8.55
N LEU A 288 -7.73 -2.15 -9.57
CA LEU A 288 -7.75 -0.69 -9.64
C LEU A 288 -8.59 -0.05 -8.52
N TYR A 289 -9.67 -0.72 -8.09
CA TYR A 289 -10.46 -0.33 -6.94
C TYR A 289 -9.62 -0.38 -5.64
N VAL A 290 -8.91 -1.48 -5.39
CA VAL A 290 -8.00 -1.64 -4.24
C VAL A 290 -6.90 -0.59 -4.29
N GLU A 291 -6.28 -0.34 -5.45
CA GLU A 291 -5.25 0.68 -5.60
C GLU A 291 -5.78 2.11 -5.36
N SER A 292 -7.05 2.37 -5.65
CA SER A 292 -7.66 3.71 -5.52
C SER A 292 -8.29 3.99 -4.17
N ARG A 293 -8.92 2.98 -3.54
CA ARG A 293 -9.70 3.14 -2.30
C ARG A 293 -9.12 2.36 -1.12
N GLY A 294 -8.14 1.49 -1.35
CA GLY A 294 -7.52 0.65 -0.35
C GLY A 294 -8.24 -0.67 -0.12
N ILE A 295 -7.53 -1.62 0.50
CA ILE A 295 -8.04 -2.97 0.77
C ILE A 295 -9.25 -2.98 1.70
N GLN A 296 -9.34 -2.05 2.65
CA GLN A 296 -10.48 -1.99 3.57
C GLN A 296 -11.80 -1.70 2.85
N SER A 297 -11.79 -0.79 1.87
CA SER A 297 -12.98 -0.54 1.04
C SER A 297 -13.34 -1.74 0.18
N PHE A 298 -12.34 -2.48 -0.30
CA PHE A 298 -12.58 -3.72 -1.04
C PHE A 298 -13.17 -4.82 -0.16
N CYS A 299 -12.72 -4.98 1.09
CA CYS A 299 -13.35 -5.90 2.04
C CYS A 299 -14.84 -5.55 2.25
N GLY A 300 -15.18 -4.27 2.40
CA GLY A 300 -16.58 -3.84 2.47
C GLY A 300 -17.38 -4.18 1.21
N LEU A 301 -16.76 -4.17 0.03
CA LEU A 301 -17.37 -4.59 -1.21
C LEU A 301 -17.62 -6.11 -1.24
N LEU A 302 -16.69 -6.92 -0.71
CA LEU A 302 -16.88 -8.36 -0.55
C LEU A 302 -18.06 -8.66 0.37
N ASP A 303 -18.17 -7.95 1.49
CA ASP A 303 -19.26 -8.11 2.45
C ASP A 303 -20.62 -7.76 1.82
N GLN A 304 -20.70 -6.63 1.09
CA GLN A 304 -21.91 -6.19 0.39
C GLN A 304 -22.38 -7.19 -0.66
N ASN A 305 -21.44 -7.83 -1.37
CA ASN A 305 -21.73 -8.82 -2.40
C ASN A 305 -21.83 -10.25 -1.85
N GLN A 306 -21.83 -10.42 -0.52
CA GLN A 306 -21.87 -11.71 0.16
C GLN A 306 -20.84 -12.69 -0.40
N SER A 307 -19.62 -12.20 -0.64
CA SER A 307 -18.57 -12.98 -1.29
C SER A 307 -18.28 -14.25 -0.50
N LYS A 308 -18.24 -15.38 -1.20
CA LYS A 308 -17.94 -16.66 -0.58
C LYS A 308 -16.49 -16.70 -0.11
N LEU A 309 -16.26 -17.43 0.97
CA LEU A 309 -14.92 -17.78 1.43
C LEU A 309 -14.18 -18.66 0.40
N THR A 310 -14.92 -19.55 -0.25
CA THR A 310 -14.40 -20.47 -1.25
C THR A 310 -14.23 -19.78 -2.59
N LEU A 311 -13.20 -20.20 -3.32
CA LEU A 311 -12.94 -19.77 -4.68
C LEU A 311 -14.14 -20.09 -5.57
N ASP A 312 -14.71 -19.06 -6.18
CA ASP A 312 -15.63 -19.18 -7.29
C ASP A 312 -14.96 -18.65 -8.57
N PRO A 313 -14.51 -19.54 -9.48
CA PRO A 313 -13.90 -19.13 -10.75
C PRO A 313 -14.81 -18.33 -11.66
N ARG A 314 -16.13 -18.38 -11.45
CA ARG A 314 -17.16 -17.77 -12.31
C ARG A 314 -17.78 -16.53 -11.70
N ARG A 315 -17.36 -16.11 -10.49
CA ARG A 315 -17.91 -14.89 -9.89
C ARG A 315 -17.67 -13.70 -10.82
N GLU A 316 -18.65 -12.79 -10.83
CA GLU A 316 -18.51 -11.54 -11.54
C GLU A 316 -17.57 -10.58 -10.81
N CYS A 317 -17.19 -9.52 -11.51
CA CYS A 317 -16.54 -8.37 -10.91
C CYS A 317 -17.49 -7.72 -9.90
N TYR A 318 -17.03 -7.44 -8.69
CA TYR A 318 -17.80 -6.67 -7.71
C TYR A 318 -17.59 -5.16 -7.88
N ALA A 319 -16.49 -4.75 -8.49
CA ALA A 319 -16.20 -3.36 -8.81
C ALA A 319 -16.95 -2.87 -10.06
N GLN A 320 -18.20 -3.31 -10.25
CA GLN A 320 -19.09 -2.78 -11.28
C GLN A 320 -19.48 -1.35 -10.88
N GLU A 321 -18.84 -0.39 -11.55
CA GLU A 321 -19.22 1.01 -11.68
C GLU A 321 -20.05 1.64 -10.54
N THR A 322 -19.35 2.30 -9.60
CA THR A 322 -19.74 3.67 -9.21
C THR A 322 -19.41 4.63 -10.37
N MET A 323 -19.88 4.31 -11.58
CA MET A 323 -19.94 5.21 -12.75
C MET A 323 -21.41 5.42 -13.10
N VAL A 324 -22.21 5.76 -12.10
CA VAL A 324 -23.53 6.35 -12.32
C VAL A 324 -23.37 7.86 -12.13
N SER A 325 -23.71 8.58 -13.19
CA SER A 325 -23.99 10.02 -13.29
C SER A 325 -22.85 11.02 -13.01
N ALA A 326 -22.23 11.47 -14.11
CA ALA A 326 -21.97 12.89 -14.34
C ALA A 326 -22.73 13.31 -15.61
#